data_AF-A0A679JIC3-F1
#
_entry.id   AF-A0A679JIC3-F1
#
_cell.length_a   1.000
_cell.length_b   1.000
_cell.length_c   1.000
_cell.angle_alpha   90.00
_cell.angle_beta   90.00
_cell.angle_gamma   90.00
#
_symmetry.space_group_name_H-M   'P 1'
#
loop_
_entity.id
_entity.type
_entity.pdbx_description
1 polymer ?
#
loop_
_entity_poly.entity_id
_entity_poly.type
_entity_poly.pdbx_seq_one_letter_code
_entity_poly.pdbx_strand_id
1 'polypeptide(L)'
;MKHSHDHRGTHDGTLDVWAVEGRFQHLLYSPRGGIEGVLIDTDGVSTQFVFERHDEGAASAFAGLQVGQVLVVEGTEEGPSPKGDAAHTVYRFERLASVDGESPGHAAGEDERIEGTVVRLNYARHGEANGVVLDTGDFVHTRPDGFARLGLKVGDRVRAEGRAQALATGKGCVVDAERVNGRPVREAKAS
;
A
#
# COMPACT_ATOMS: atom_id res chain seq x y z
N MET A 1 -46.33 18.75 -10.36
CA MET A 1 -45.52 17.51 -10.44
C MET A 1 -44.27 17.79 -11.26
N LYS A 2 -43.13 17.91 -10.60
CA LYS A 2 -41.83 17.29 -10.90
C LYS A 2 -40.83 17.84 -9.88
N HIS A 3 -40.53 16.99 -8.89
CA HIS A 3 -39.41 17.12 -7.98
C HIS A 3 -38.09 16.87 -8.72
N SER A 4 -36.99 17.23 -8.04
CA SER A 4 -35.63 16.65 -8.10
C SER A 4 -34.59 17.65 -8.56
N HIS A 5 -33.45 17.82 -7.91
CA HIS A 5 -33.01 17.47 -6.56
C HIS A 5 -31.76 18.34 -6.39
N ASP A 6 -31.73 19.18 -5.36
CA ASP A 6 -30.51 19.80 -4.90
C ASP A 6 -29.59 18.69 -4.37
N HIS A 7 -28.53 18.35 -5.11
CA HIS A 7 -27.42 17.59 -4.55
C HIS A 7 -26.27 18.54 -4.23
N ARG A 8 -26.42 19.17 -3.07
CA ARG A 8 -25.30 19.67 -2.26
C ARG A 8 -24.55 18.45 -1.72
N GLY A 9 -23.63 17.91 -2.50
CA GLY A 9 -22.69 16.89 -2.05
C GLY A 9 -21.54 17.57 -1.32
N THR A 10 -21.54 17.45 0.01
CA THR A 10 -20.38 17.75 0.86
C THR A 10 -19.21 16.88 0.44
N HIS A 11 -18.09 17.52 0.06
CA HIS A 11 -16.83 16.84 -0.27
C HIS A 11 -16.28 16.19 1.01
N ASP A 12 -16.55 14.91 1.20
CA ASP A 12 -15.80 14.05 2.10
C ASP A 12 -14.57 13.55 1.32
N GLY A 13 -13.39 14.07 1.67
CA GLY A 13 -12.14 13.92 0.93
C GLY A 13 -11.49 12.54 1.07
N THR A 14 -12.26 11.47 0.89
CA THR A 14 -11.72 10.12 0.75
C THR A 14 -11.50 9.90 -0.74
N LEU A 15 -10.27 10.11 -1.22
CA LEU A 15 -9.95 9.79 -2.61
C LEU A 15 -10.10 8.28 -2.80
N ASP A 16 -11.00 7.86 -3.69
CA ASP A 16 -11.24 6.44 -3.95
C ASP A 16 -9.99 5.80 -4.57
N VAL A 17 -9.53 4.70 -3.98
CA VAL A 17 -8.44 3.88 -4.50
C VAL A 17 -9.03 2.83 -5.42
N TRP A 18 -8.55 2.78 -6.65
CA TRP A 18 -9.02 1.89 -7.70
C TRP A 18 -7.99 0.79 -7.96
N ALA A 19 -8.44 -0.45 -8.07
CA ALA A 19 -7.64 -1.55 -8.61
C ALA A 19 -7.82 -1.61 -10.13
N VAL A 20 -6.74 -1.42 -10.88
CA VAL A 20 -6.74 -1.41 -12.34
C VAL A 20 -5.92 -2.59 -12.83
N GLU A 21 -6.56 -3.46 -13.60
CA GLU A 21 -5.90 -4.57 -14.27
C GLU A 21 -5.45 -4.14 -15.68
N GLY A 22 -4.24 -4.54 -16.08
CA GLY A 22 -3.73 -4.25 -17.42
C GLY A 22 -2.43 -4.97 -17.72
N ARG A 23 -1.81 -4.70 -18.87
CA ARG A 23 -0.53 -5.30 -19.25
C ARG A 23 0.61 -4.29 -19.15
N PHE A 24 1.71 -4.67 -18.52
CA PHE A 24 2.90 -3.82 -18.44
C PHE A 24 3.40 -3.45 -19.84
N GLN A 25 3.61 -2.16 -20.10
CA GLN A 25 4.20 -1.69 -21.35
C GLN A 25 5.63 -1.20 -21.17
N HIS A 26 5.85 -0.18 -20.33
CA HIS A 26 7.19 0.35 -20.06
C HIS A 26 7.23 1.26 -18.83
N LEU A 27 8.44 1.51 -18.35
CA LEU A 27 8.72 2.47 -17.27
C LEU A 27 8.71 3.91 -17.80
N LEU A 28 8.27 4.84 -16.96
CA LEU A 28 8.37 6.27 -17.19
C LEU A 28 9.58 6.81 -16.43
N TYR A 29 10.36 7.65 -17.09
CA TYR A 29 11.61 8.19 -16.55
C TYR A 29 11.57 9.71 -16.45
N SER A 30 11.99 10.22 -15.30
CA SER A 30 12.29 11.64 -15.12
C SER A 30 13.45 12.09 -16.02
N PRO A 31 13.61 13.40 -16.29
CA PRO A 31 14.76 13.94 -17.04
C PRO A 31 16.14 13.61 -16.43
N ARG A 32 16.19 13.18 -15.16
CA ARG A 32 17.41 12.76 -14.46
C ARG A 32 17.65 11.24 -14.53
N GLY A 33 16.81 10.49 -15.22
CA GLY A 33 16.92 9.04 -15.41
C GLY A 33 16.33 8.19 -14.27
N GLY A 34 15.71 8.80 -13.25
CA GLY A 34 14.98 8.05 -12.21
C GLY A 34 13.62 7.56 -12.72
N ILE A 35 13.19 6.37 -12.30
CA ILE A 35 11.85 5.83 -12.58
C ILE A 35 10.83 6.66 -11.80
N GLU A 36 9.86 7.24 -12.50
CA GLU A 36 8.80 8.09 -11.92
C GLU A 36 7.39 7.53 -12.13
N GLY A 37 7.28 6.38 -12.79
CA GLY A 37 6.01 5.74 -13.02
C GLY A 37 6.09 4.57 -13.99
N VAL A 38 4.92 4.09 -14.36
CA VAL A 38 4.72 2.98 -15.29
C VAL A 38 3.54 3.29 -16.22
N LEU A 39 3.64 2.79 -17.44
CA LEU A 39 2.52 2.72 -18.38
C LEU A 39 2.04 1.27 -18.50
N ILE A 40 0.73 1.08 -18.37
CA ILE A 40 0.06 -0.20 -18.64
C ILE A 40 -0.96 -0.05 -19.77
N ASP A 41 -1.28 -1.15 -20.43
CA ASP A 41 -2.40 -1.25 -21.36
C ASP A 41 -3.62 -1.83 -20.64
N THR A 42 -4.70 -1.06 -20.59
CA THR A 42 -5.99 -1.47 -20.04
C THR A 42 -6.97 -1.60 -21.21
N ASP A 43 -7.13 -2.81 -21.73
CA ASP A 43 -8.00 -3.10 -22.88
C ASP A 43 -7.75 -2.21 -24.11
N GLY A 44 -6.47 -1.98 -24.45
CA GLY A 44 -6.09 -1.12 -25.58
C GLY A 44 -6.00 0.37 -25.24
N VAL A 45 -6.28 0.77 -24.00
CA VAL A 45 -6.14 2.14 -23.51
C VAL A 45 -4.89 2.25 -22.64
N SER A 46 -3.96 3.12 -23.04
CA SER A 46 -2.81 3.46 -22.20
C SER A 46 -3.28 4.04 -20.87
N THR A 47 -2.77 3.52 -19.76
CA THR A 47 -3.04 4.01 -18.41
C THR A 47 -1.73 4.22 -17.68
N GLN A 48 -1.54 5.38 -17.08
CA GLN A 48 -0.31 5.77 -16.41
C GLN A 48 -0.48 5.75 -14.89
N PHE A 49 0.52 5.21 -14.20
CA PHE A 49 0.66 5.34 -12.75
C PHE A 49 1.94 6.12 -12.44
N VAL A 50 1.81 7.19 -11.68
CA VAL A 50 2.92 8.07 -11.26
C VAL A 50 3.32 7.73 -9.83
N PHE A 51 4.61 7.57 -9.61
CA PHE A 51 5.18 7.30 -8.29
C PHE A 51 5.40 8.61 -7.52
N GLU A 52 5.30 8.56 -6.20
CA GLU A 52 5.68 9.70 -5.39
C GLU A 52 7.17 10.01 -5.52
N ARG A 53 7.52 11.28 -5.29
CA ARG A 53 8.91 11.74 -5.40
C ARG A 53 9.75 11.00 -4.37
N HIS A 54 10.74 10.24 -4.83
CA HIS A 54 11.63 9.39 -4.01
C HIS A 54 11.04 8.04 -3.55
N ASP A 55 9.98 7.54 -4.21
CA ASP A 55 9.51 6.17 -3.96
C ASP A 55 10.41 5.11 -4.64
N GLU A 56 11.56 4.84 -4.01
CA GLU A 56 12.52 3.83 -4.47
C GLU A 56 11.97 2.40 -4.37
N GLY A 57 10.97 2.16 -3.51
CA GLY A 57 10.29 0.88 -3.36
C GLY A 57 9.41 0.56 -4.56
N ALA A 58 8.58 1.52 -4.99
CA ALA A 58 7.80 1.42 -6.21
C ALA A 58 8.71 1.23 -7.42
N ALA A 59 9.74 2.08 -7.57
CA ALA A 59 10.70 1.95 -8.67
C ALA A 59 11.31 0.54 -8.76
N SER A 60 11.71 -0.04 -7.63
CA SER A 60 12.30 -1.38 -7.56
C SER A 60 11.32 -2.50 -7.92
N ALA A 61 10.05 -2.37 -7.54
CA ALA A 61 9.02 -3.37 -7.82
C ALA A 61 8.73 -3.54 -9.32
N PHE A 62 8.91 -2.47 -10.12
CA PHE A 62 8.65 -2.49 -11.56
C PHE A 62 9.92 -2.66 -12.41
N ALA A 63 11.11 -2.44 -11.84
CA ALA A 63 12.37 -2.44 -12.60
C ALA A 63 12.68 -3.77 -13.33
N GLY A 64 12.18 -4.90 -12.83
CA GLY A 64 12.40 -6.23 -13.40
C GLY A 64 11.31 -6.74 -14.36
N LEU A 65 10.21 -6.01 -14.51
CA LEU A 65 9.05 -6.48 -15.28
C LEU A 65 9.33 -6.51 -16.78
N GLN A 66 8.72 -7.48 -17.43
CA GLN A 66 8.79 -7.70 -18.87
C GLN A 66 7.50 -7.21 -19.54
N VAL A 67 7.64 -6.66 -20.74
CA VAL A 67 6.51 -6.18 -21.55
C VAL A 67 5.48 -7.29 -21.75
N GLY A 68 4.21 -6.97 -21.50
CA GLY A 68 3.08 -7.88 -21.67
C GLY A 68 2.64 -8.66 -20.43
N GLN A 69 3.43 -8.62 -19.34
CA GLN A 69 3.02 -9.20 -18.05
C GLN A 69 1.74 -8.55 -17.56
N VAL A 70 0.81 -9.37 -17.05
CA VAL A 70 -0.47 -8.91 -16.52
C VAL A 70 -0.22 -8.29 -15.15
N LEU A 71 -0.72 -7.09 -14.89
CA LEU A 71 -0.58 -6.39 -13.63
C LEU A 71 -1.95 -6.08 -13.06
N VAL A 72 -2.06 -6.09 -11.73
CA VAL A 72 -3.12 -5.36 -11.03
C VAL A 72 -2.43 -4.27 -10.24
N VAL A 73 -2.74 -3.01 -10.53
CA VAL A 73 -2.16 -1.83 -9.90
C VAL A 73 -3.25 -1.07 -9.18
N GLU A 74 -3.05 -0.81 -7.89
CA GLU A 74 -3.91 0.08 -7.12
C GLU A 74 -3.39 1.51 -7.23
N GLY A 75 -4.30 2.44 -7.55
CA GLY A 75 -3.99 3.85 -7.63
C GLY A 75 -5.18 4.74 -7.35
N THR A 76 -4.88 5.97 -6.99
CA THR A 76 -5.88 7.02 -6.85
C THR A 76 -5.94 7.80 -8.16
N GLU A 77 -7.13 7.95 -8.77
CA GLU A 77 -7.24 8.71 -10.02
C GLU A 77 -6.85 10.17 -9.79
N GLU A 78 -5.87 10.65 -10.54
CA GLU A 78 -5.55 12.07 -10.54
C GLU A 78 -6.63 12.77 -11.35
N GLY A 79 -7.49 13.52 -10.66
CA GLY A 79 -8.50 14.36 -11.30
C GLY A 79 -7.89 15.31 -12.34
N PRO A 80 -8.71 15.90 -13.23
CA PRO A 80 -8.22 16.65 -14.38
C PRO A 80 -7.22 17.74 -13.96
N SER A 81 -6.04 17.71 -14.58
CA SER A 81 -4.99 18.70 -14.32
C SER A 81 -5.48 20.10 -14.71
N PRO A 82 -5.13 21.16 -13.96
CA PRO A 82 -5.40 22.53 -14.37
C PRO A 82 -4.70 22.93 -15.69
N LYS A 83 -3.82 22.07 -16.22
CA LYS A 83 -3.04 22.29 -17.46
C LYS A 83 -3.69 21.70 -18.73
N GLY A 84 -4.91 21.14 -18.62
CA GLY A 84 -5.66 20.58 -19.75
C GLY A 84 -5.83 19.07 -19.67
N ASP A 85 -6.54 18.51 -20.65
CA ASP A 85 -6.82 17.07 -20.74
C ASP A 85 -5.53 16.26 -20.91
N ALA A 86 -5.37 15.21 -20.12
CA ALA A 86 -4.27 14.28 -20.29
C ALA A 86 -4.47 13.45 -21.56
N ALA A 87 -3.39 13.06 -22.23
CA ALA A 87 -3.45 12.20 -23.42
C ALA A 87 -4.00 10.79 -23.12
N HIS A 88 -3.97 10.40 -21.85
CA HIS A 88 -4.42 9.13 -21.31
C HIS A 88 -4.74 9.26 -19.82
N THR A 89 -5.42 8.27 -19.24
CA THR A 89 -5.78 8.27 -17.81
C THR A 89 -4.53 8.20 -16.93
N VAL A 90 -4.48 9.03 -15.89
CA VAL A 90 -3.36 9.12 -14.96
C VAL A 90 -3.84 8.81 -13.54
N TYR A 91 -3.16 7.90 -12.89
CA TYR A 91 -3.33 7.56 -11.48
C TYR A 91 -2.06 7.94 -10.72
N ARG A 92 -2.23 8.36 -9.47
CA ARG A 92 -1.17 8.25 -8.48
C ARG A 92 -1.07 6.79 -8.07
N PHE A 93 0.12 6.22 -8.14
CA PHE A 93 0.40 4.86 -7.68
C PHE A 93 0.23 4.76 -6.17
N GLU A 94 -0.50 3.74 -5.72
CA GLU A 94 -0.61 3.38 -4.31
C GLU A 94 0.07 2.02 -4.05
N ARG A 95 -0.18 1.02 -4.89
CA ARG A 95 0.36 -0.34 -4.70
C ARG A 95 0.36 -1.17 -5.98
N LEU A 96 1.35 -2.05 -6.15
CA LEU A 96 1.29 -3.11 -7.16
C LEU A 96 0.71 -4.36 -6.49
N ALA A 97 -0.51 -4.73 -6.89
CA ALA A 97 -1.29 -5.78 -6.27
C ALA A 97 -1.06 -7.17 -6.87
N SER A 98 -0.73 -7.27 -8.17
CA SER A 98 -0.27 -8.53 -8.78
C SER A 98 0.56 -8.33 -10.04
N VAL A 99 1.36 -9.35 -10.37
CA VAL A 99 2.11 -9.58 -11.62
C VAL A 99 1.83 -11.02 -12.04
N ASP A 100 1.25 -11.21 -13.22
CA ASP A 100 0.80 -12.49 -13.77
C ASP A 100 -0.06 -13.32 -12.80
N GLY A 101 -0.85 -12.63 -11.97
CA GLY A 101 -1.70 -13.23 -10.94
C GLY A 101 -0.97 -13.57 -9.63
N GLU A 102 0.35 -13.39 -9.55
CA GLU A 102 1.15 -13.54 -8.34
C GLU A 102 1.39 -12.15 -7.73
N SER A 103 1.22 -11.92 -6.42
CA SER A 103 1.59 -10.58 -5.93
C SER A 103 3.10 -10.33 -5.95
N PRO A 104 3.53 -9.12 -6.34
CA PRO A 104 4.93 -8.82 -6.50
C PRO A 104 5.53 -8.65 -5.11
N GLY A 105 6.36 -9.62 -4.73
CA GLY A 105 6.81 -9.84 -3.36
C GLY A 105 6.30 -11.15 -2.73
N HIS A 106 5.82 -12.12 -3.52
CA HIS A 106 5.27 -13.37 -2.99
C HIS A 106 6.32 -14.45 -2.72
N ALA A 107 6.87 -14.39 -1.51
CA ALA A 107 6.87 -15.57 -0.66
C ALA A 107 5.94 -15.30 0.54
N ALA A 108 4.63 -15.12 0.29
CA ALA A 108 3.54 -15.33 1.26
C ALA A 108 2.21 -14.89 0.63
N GLY A 109 1.46 -15.88 0.13
CA GLY A 109 0.01 -15.74 0.08
C GLY A 109 -0.55 -15.90 1.50
N GLU A 110 -1.70 -15.28 1.75
CA GLU A 110 -2.53 -15.45 2.96
C GLU A 110 -1.92 -14.87 4.24
N ASP A 111 -2.65 -13.99 4.93
CA ASP A 111 -2.44 -13.59 6.35
C ASP A 111 -1.05 -13.88 6.89
N GLU A 112 -0.04 -13.12 6.43
CA GLU A 112 1.34 -13.48 6.73
C GLU A 112 1.53 -13.38 8.25
N ARG A 113 1.82 -14.54 8.83
CA ARG A 113 1.86 -14.72 10.27
C ARG A 113 3.31 -14.71 10.71
N ILE A 114 3.68 -13.68 11.44
CA ILE A 114 4.99 -13.58 12.07
C ILE A 114 4.88 -13.81 13.57
N GLU A 115 5.87 -14.49 14.13
CA GLU A 115 5.95 -14.79 15.55
C GLU A 115 7.33 -14.44 16.10
N GLY A 116 7.38 -13.83 17.28
CA GLY A 116 8.64 -13.46 17.92
C GLY A 116 8.47 -12.83 19.29
N THR A 117 9.59 -12.44 19.89
CA THR A 117 9.62 -11.75 21.19
C THR A 117 9.84 -10.27 20.99
N VAL A 118 9.03 -9.42 21.63
CA VAL A 118 9.22 -7.97 21.55
C VAL A 118 10.55 -7.59 22.19
N VAL A 119 11.47 -7.06 21.40
CA VAL A 119 12.75 -6.55 21.90
C VAL A 119 12.74 -5.03 22.08
N ARG A 120 11.87 -4.33 21.35
CA ARG A 120 11.74 -2.86 21.44
C ARG A 120 10.38 -2.38 20.93
N LEU A 121 9.94 -1.23 21.43
CA LEU A 121 8.79 -0.50 20.88
C LEU A 121 9.19 0.33 19.66
N ASN A 122 8.26 0.49 18.72
CA ASN A 122 8.38 1.45 17.62
C ASN A 122 7.47 2.66 17.87
N TYR A 123 7.89 3.82 17.37
CA TYR A 123 7.20 5.09 17.62
C TYR A 123 6.86 5.79 16.30
N ALA A 124 5.68 6.42 16.26
CA ALA A 124 5.27 7.30 15.18
C ALA A 124 6.08 8.60 15.18
N ARG A 125 5.97 9.39 14.10
CA ARG A 125 6.64 10.69 13.96
C ARG A 125 6.41 11.64 15.14
N HIS A 126 5.25 11.56 15.77
CA HIS A 126 4.85 12.41 16.90
C HIS A 126 5.24 11.83 18.28
N GLY A 127 5.88 10.65 18.30
CA GLY A 127 6.44 10.04 19.50
C GLY A 127 5.53 9.02 20.20
N GLU A 128 4.30 8.78 19.73
CA GLU A 128 3.47 7.70 20.29
C GLU A 128 3.94 6.33 19.83
N ALA A 129 3.87 5.34 20.72
CA ALA A 129 4.15 3.96 20.33
C ALA A 129 3.10 3.49 19.30
N ASN A 130 3.56 2.99 18.15
CA ASN A 130 2.71 2.58 17.04
C ASN A 130 2.92 1.12 16.60
N GLY A 131 3.71 0.37 17.38
CA GLY A 131 4.02 -1.03 17.09
C GLY A 131 5.22 -1.55 17.88
N VAL A 132 5.69 -2.74 17.51
CA VAL A 132 6.80 -3.44 18.18
C VAL A 132 7.78 -4.03 17.17
N VAL A 133 9.06 -4.05 17.53
CA VAL A 133 10.09 -4.78 16.80
C VAL A 133 10.39 -6.08 17.55
N LEU A 134 10.42 -7.18 16.81
CA LEU A 134 10.66 -8.53 17.33
C LEU A 134 12.16 -8.88 17.30
N ASP A 135 12.54 -9.91 18.03
CA ASP A 135 13.89 -10.50 18.04
C ASP A 135 14.34 -11.04 16.68
N THR A 136 13.38 -11.40 15.82
CA THR A 136 13.60 -11.78 14.42
C THR A 136 14.06 -10.61 13.54
N GLY A 137 13.86 -9.37 13.99
CA GLY A 137 14.05 -8.14 13.21
C GLY A 137 12.80 -7.66 12.50
N ASP A 138 11.68 -8.40 12.60
CA ASP A 138 10.41 -7.99 12.01
C ASP A 138 9.74 -6.86 12.81
N PHE A 139 9.00 -6.01 12.11
CA PHE A 139 8.24 -4.90 12.67
C PHE A 139 6.74 -5.18 12.59
N VAL A 140 6.07 -5.28 13.73
CA VAL A 140 4.61 -5.34 13.81
C VAL A 140 4.07 -3.93 13.99
N HIS A 141 3.43 -3.39 12.95
CA HIS A 141 2.77 -2.10 12.99
C HIS A 141 1.31 -2.27 13.42
N THR A 142 0.88 -1.52 14.44
CA THR A 142 -0.47 -1.61 15.00
C THR A 142 -1.21 -0.26 15.03
N ARG A 143 -0.57 0.82 14.54
CA ARG A 143 -0.99 2.21 14.76
C ARG A 143 -1.02 2.59 16.26
N PRO A 144 -1.05 3.89 16.61
CA PRO A 144 -1.06 4.31 18.02
C PRO A 144 -2.26 3.77 18.82
N ASP A 145 -3.47 3.90 18.30
CA ASP A 145 -4.69 3.45 19.00
C ASP A 145 -4.71 1.93 19.20
N GLY A 146 -4.31 1.17 18.19
CA GLY A 146 -4.21 -0.28 18.27
C GLY A 146 -3.15 -0.72 19.27
N PHE A 147 -1.99 -0.04 19.29
CA PHE A 147 -0.94 -0.32 20.25
C PHE A 147 -1.41 -0.11 21.70
N ALA A 148 -2.06 1.03 21.97
CA ALA A 148 -2.58 1.37 23.30
C ALA A 148 -3.60 0.33 23.82
N ARG A 149 -4.41 -0.24 22.93
CA ARG A 149 -5.41 -1.28 23.25
C ARG A 149 -4.79 -2.66 23.51
N LEU A 150 -3.74 -3.00 22.76
CA LEU A 150 -3.06 -4.29 22.90
C LEU A 150 -2.19 -4.33 24.16
N GLY A 151 -1.60 -3.19 24.55
CA GLY A 151 -0.83 -3.08 25.78
C GLY A 151 0.49 -3.85 25.75
N LEU A 152 1.06 -4.06 24.55
CA LEU A 152 2.29 -4.83 24.33
C LEU A 152 3.48 -4.20 25.03
N LYS A 153 4.38 -5.04 25.53
CA LYS A 153 5.60 -4.65 26.25
C LYS A 153 6.81 -5.41 25.74
N VAL A 154 7.99 -4.86 26.01
CA VAL A 154 9.25 -5.58 25.78
C VAL A 154 9.26 -6.87 26.61
N GLY A 155 9.60 -7.99 25.97
CA GLY A 155 9.56 -9.33 26.53
C GLY A 155 8.30 -10.13 26.18
N ASP A 156 7.24 -9.50 25.66
CA ASP A 156 6.03 -10.22 25.27
C ASP A 156 6.28 -11.10 24.05
N ARG A 157 5.66 -12.29 24.02
CA ARG A 157 5.53 -13.08 22.80
C ARG A 157 4.36 -12.55 21.97
N VAL A 158 4.64 -12.30 20.70
CA VAL A 158 3.69 -11.73 19.76
C VAL A 158 3.59 -12.65 18.55
N ARG A 159 2.34 -12.92 18.16
CA ARG A 159 1.93 -13.46 16.88
C ARG A 159 1.11 -12.40 16.18
N ALA A 160 1.62 -11.87 15.08
CA ALA A 160 0.93 -10.86 14.29
C ALA A 160 0.45 -11.48 12.97
N GLU A 161 -0.77 -11.10 12.58
CA GLU A 161 -1.40 -11.50 11.32
C GLU A 161 -1.86 -10.22 10.63
N GLY A 162 -1.51 -10.07 9.36
CA GLY A 162 -1.86 -8.90 8.57
C GLY A 162 -1.08 -8.82 7.27
N ARG A 163 -1.06 -7.64 6.68
CA ARG A 163 -0.34 -7.42 5.42
C ARG A 163 1.14 -7.20 5.68
N ALA A 164 1.99 -8.01 5.08
CA ALA A 164 3.43 -7.91 5.21
C ALA A 164 4.09 -7.23 4.01
N GLN A 165 5.21 -6.57 4.25
CA GLN A 165 6.09 -5.99 3.23
C GLN A 165 7.54 -6.04 3.73
N ALA A 166 8.51 -6.24 2.83
CA ALA A 166 9.91 -6.22 3.23
C ALA A 166 10.33 -4.85 3.80
N LEU A 167 11.15 -4.84 4.86
CA LEU A 167 11.76 -3.60 5.34
C LEU A 167 12.80 -3.10 4.36
N ALA A 168 12.94 -1.78 4.22
CA ALA A 168 13.94 -1.14 3.35
C ALA A 168 15.40 -1.51 3.71
N THR A 169 15.64 -2.01 4.92
CA THR A 169 16.93 -2.53 5.38
C THR A 169 17.30 -3.88 4.74
N GLY A 170 16.37 -4.53 4.04
CA GLY A 170 16.53 -5.87 3.48
C GLY A 170 16.58 -6.99 4.54
N LYS A 171 16.30 -6.66 5.81
CA LYS A 171 16.29 -7.61 6.93
C LYS A 171 14.96 -7.51 7.66
N GLY A 172 14.19 -8.60 7.62
CA GLY A 172 12.86 -8.67 8.18
C GLY A 172 11.78 -8.01 7.32
N CYS A 173 10.55 -8.11 7.78
CA CYS A 173 9.37 -7.51 7.19
C CYS A 173 8.69 -6.54 8.16
N VAL A 174 7.89 -5.63 7.62
CA VAL A 174 6.85 -4.93 8.36
C VAL A 174 5.53 -5.63 8.12
N VAL A 175 4.77 -5.89 9.18
CA VAL A 175 3.40 -6.38 9.11
C VAL A 175 2.46 -5.28 9.62
N ASP A 176 1.61 -4.74 8.76
CA ASP A 176 0.46 -3.92 9.18
C ASP A 176 -0.60 -4.87 9.76
N ALA A 177 -0.58 -5.00 11.07
CA ALA A 177 -1.30 -6.03 11.78
C ALA A 177 -2.80 -5.75 11.82
N GLU A 178 -3.58 -6.73 11.40
CA GLU A 178 -5.02 -6.77 11.58
C GLU A 178 -5.38 -7.46 12.89
N ARG A 179 -4.59 -8.46 13.28
CA ARG A 179 -4.73 -9.19 14.55
C ARG A 179 -3.37 -9.39 15.21
N VAL A 180 -3.34 -9.27 16.53
CA VAL A 180 -2.17 -9.58 17.36
C VAL A 180 -2.61 -10.51 18.48
N ASN A 181 -1.97 -11.68 18.59
CA ASN A 181 -2.33 -12.73 19.54
C ASN A 181 -3.82 -13.08 19.48
N GLY A 182 -4.38 -13.10 18.26
CA GLY A 182 -5.81 -13.37 18.02
C GLY A 182 -6.77 -12.24 18.39
N ARG A 183 -6.26 -11.09 18.89
CA ARG A 183 -7.06 -9.88 19.18
C ARG A 183 -7.02 -8.94 17.98
N PRO A 184 -8.16 -8.41 17.52
CA PRO A 184 -8.16 -7.45 16.42
C PRO A 184 -7.51 -6.13 16.85
N VAL A 185 -6.76 -5.52 15.95
CA VAL A 185 -6.08 -4.23 16.18
C VAL A 185 -7.05 -3.05 16.05
N ARG A 186 -8.14 -3.23 15.28
CA ARG A 186 -9.25 -2.26 15.12
C ARG A 186 -10.56 -2.86 15.61
N GLU A 187 -11.52 -2.01 15.98
CA GLU A 187 -12.91 -2.46 16.14
C GLU A 187 -13.49 -2.86 14.78
N ALA A 188 -14.21 -3.99 14.74
CA ALA A 188 -15.12 -4.25 13.64
C ALA A 188 -16.15 -3.12 13.65
N LYS A 189 -16.29 -2.38 12.53
CA LYS A 189 -17.38 -1.41 12.41
C LYS A 189 -18.69 -2.17 12.64
N ALA A 190 -19.38 -1.88 13.75
CA ALA A 190 -20.75 -2.30 13.93
C ALA A 190 -21.55 -1.67 12.79
N SER A 191 -22.10 -2.52 11.92
CA SER A 191 -23.06 -2.12 10.88
C SER A 191 -24.42 -1.83 11.50
#